data_AF-A0A3A6ETT9-F1
#
_entry.id   AF-A0A3A6ETT9-F1
#
_cell.length_a   1.000
_cell.length_b   1.000
_cell.length_c   1.000
_cell.angle_alpha   90.00
_cell.angle_beta   90.00
_cell.angle_gamma   90.00
#
_symmetry.space_group_name_H-M   'P 1'
#
loop_
_entity.id
_entity.type
_entity.pdbx_description
1 polymer ?
#
loop_
_entity_poly.entity_id
_entity_poly.type
_entity_poly.pdbx_seq_one_letter_code
_entity_poly.pdbx_strand_id
1 'polypeptide(L)'
;MQYPLGEHEKERITSKTGMKLTDITLDEVMKNHISADDIKISREMLKAQGQVAKEAGNDPMEKNFERAAELVDVPDEVILKMYDKLRPNRSTKLELVMMAQELLEKYNAKNCAKLVMEAAEVYEKRGILR
;
A
#
# COMPACT_ATOMS: atom_id res chain seq x y z
N MET A 1 -8.74 18.69 -5.39
CA MET A 1 -7.37 19.12 -4.98
C MET A 1 -6.63 19.67 -6.18
N GLN A 2 -5.54 20.43 -6.00
CA GLN A 2 -4.76 20.91 -7.15
C GLN A 2 -3.54 20.02 -7.40
N TYR A 3 -3.57 19.26 -8.50
CA TYR A 3 -2.47 18.40 -8.92
C TYR A 3 -1.50 19.15 -9.85
N PRO A 4 -0.17 18.96 -9.75
CA PRO A 4 0.56 18.07 -8.83
C PRO A 4 0.62 18.57 -7.38
N LEU A 5 0.33 17.71 -6.40
CA LEU A 5 0.35 18.06 -4.97
C LEU A 5 1.72 18.56 -4.52
N GLY A 6 2.79 18.03 -5.11
CA GLY A 6 4.17 18.44 -4.83
C GLY A 6 4.50 19.86 -5.30
N GLU A 7 3.66 20.50 -6.11
CA GLU A 7 3.83 21.90 -6.53
C GLU A 7 2.86 22.82 -5.80
N HIS A 8 1.60 22.39 -5.64
CA HIS A 8 0.52 23.25 -5.16
C HIS A 8 0.19 23.08 -3.67
N GLU A 9 0.57 21.96 -3.06
CA GLU A 9 0.13 21.57 -1.72
C GLU A 9 1.27 20.98 -0.86
N LYS A 10 2.53 21.40 -1.10
CA LYS A 10 3.75 20.86 -0.43
C LYS A 10 3.63 20.74 1.09
N GLU A 11 3.05 21.73 1.75
CA GLU A 11 2.92 21.78 3.21
C GLU A 11 2.01 20.69 3.79
N ARG A 12 1.14 20.10 2.95
CA ARG A 12 0.24 19.00 3.33
C ARG A 12 0.89 17.63 3.14
N ILE A 13 2.05 17.55 2.48
CA ILE A 13 2.72 16.28 2.17
C ILE A 13 3.53 15.83 3.37
N THR A 14 3.18 14.65 3.88
CA THR A 14 3.91 13.98 4.96
C THR A 14 4.34 12.57 4.55
N SER A 15 5.46 12.14 5.09
CA SER A 15 5.94 10.77 5.03
C SER A 15 5.09 9.84 5.91
N LYS A 16 5.35 8.53 5.82
CA LYS A 16 4.77 7.50 6.70
C LYS A 16 4.96 7.82 8.19
N THR A 17 6.10 8.40 8.56
CA THR A 17 6.42 8.76 9.96
C THR A 17 5.80 10.10 10.38
N GLY A 18 5.17 10.82 9.45
CA GLY A 18 4.60 12.15 9.67
C GLY A 18 5.56 13.30 9.41
N MET A 19 6.81 13.04 9.00
CA MET A 19 7.78 14.07 8.62
C MET A 19 7.26 14.84 7.40
N LYS A 20 7.36 16.18 7.42
CA LYS A 20 6.93 16.98 6.27
C LYS A 20 7.93 16.86 5.13
N LEU A 21 7.43 16.92 3.90
CA LEU A 21 8.30 16.91 2.71
C LEU A 21 9.36 18.03 2.75
N THR A 22 9.03 19.18 3.33
CA THR A 22 9.94 20.33 3.47
C THR A 22 11.10 20.08 4.43
N ASP A 23 10.96 19.12 5.33
CA ASP A 23 11.98 18.81 6.34
C ASP A 23 13.00 17.80 5.81
N ILE A 24 12.69 17.14 4.68
CA ILE A 24 13.56 16.19 4.00
C ILE A 24 14.59 16.95 3.16
N THR A 25 15.71 17.32 3.79
CA THR A 25 16.81 18.07 3.15
C THR A 25 18.13 17.29 3.21
N LEU A 26 19.07 17.61 2.31
CA LEU A 26 20.39 16.98 2.31
C LEU A 26 21.13 17.17 3.65
N ASP A 27 21.02 18.35 4.25
CA ASP A 27 21.66 18.65 5.53
C ASP A 27 21.13 17.76 6.65
N GLU A 28 19.81 17.53 6.71
CA GLU A 28 19.19 16.66 7.70
C GLU A 28 19.51 15.18 7.47
N VAL A 29 19.69 14.76 6.20
CA VAL A 29 20.21 13.42 5.87
C VAL A 29 21.65 13.27 6.38
N MET A 30 22.52 14.24 6.10
CA MET A 30 23.93 14.21 6.50
C MET A 30 24.13 14.21 8.03
N LYS A 31 23.18 14.79 8.77
CA LYS A 31 23.15 14.76 10.24
C LYS A 31 22.57 13.47 10.82
N ASN A 32 22.13 12.52 9.98
CA ASN A 32 21.41 11.30 10.39
C ASN A 32 20.08 11.58 11.11
N HIS A 33 19.42 12.70 10.82
CA HIS A 33 18.08 13.00 11.34
C HIS A 33 16.96 12.41 10.48
N ILE A 34 17.29 11.92 9.28
CA ILE A 34 16.35 11.29 8.35
C ILE A 34 16.69 9.81 8.22
N SER A 35 15.71 8.97 8.51
CA SER A 35 15.77 7.52 8.33
C SER A 35 15.14 7.09 7.00
N ALA A 36 15.32 5.81 6.64
CA ALA A 36 14.68 5.24 5.46
C ALA A 36 13.14 5.22 5.54
N ASP A 37 12.55 5.21 6.73
CA ASP A 37 11.09 5.26 6.88
C ASP A 37 10.54 6.69 6.71
N ASP A 38 11.36 7.72 6.95
CA ASP A 38 11.00 9.12 6.75
C ASP A 38 10.87 9.51 5.27
N ILE A 39 11.35 8.68 4.36
CA ILE A 39 11.22 8.87 2.90
C ILE A 39 10.15 7.97 2.26
N LYS A 40 9.33 7.28 3.07
CA LYS A 40 8.20 6.47 2.57
C LYS A 40 6.91 7.30 2.53
N ILE A 41 6.05 7.04 1.55
CA ILE A 41 4.75 7.72 1.39
C ILE A 41 3.79 7.38 2.55
N SER A 42 2.99 8.36 2.99
CA SER A 42 1.94 8.12 4.00
C SER A 42 0.65 7.53 3.41
N ARG A 43 -0.16 6.94 4.28
CA ARG A 43 -1.51 6.44 3.96
C ARG A 43 -2.40 7.57 3.44
N GLU A 44 -2.33 8.72 4.10
CA GLU A 44 -3.12 9.91 3.80
C GLU A 44 -2.77 10.43 2.41
N MET A 45 -1.48 10.37 2.05
CA MET A 45 -1.04 10.82 0.73
C MET A 45 -1.49 9.90 -0.40
N LEU A 46 -1.48 8.58 -0.19
CA LEU A 46 -2.07 7.64 -1.14
C LEU A 46 -3.58 7.86 -1.31
N LYS A 47 -4.32 8.09 -0.22
CA LYS A 47 -5.75 8.42 -0.29
C LYS A 47 -6.03 9.70 -1.06
N ALA A 48 -5.22 10.74 -0.86
CA ALA A 48 -5.33 11.98 -1.62
C ALA A 48 -5.05 11.76 -3.12
N GLN A 49 -4.05 10.96 -3.49
CA GLN A 49 -3.83 10.58 -4.89
C GLN A 49 -5.02 9.77 -5.45
N GLY A 50 -5.63 8.92 -4.64
CA GLY A 50 -6.88 8.23 -4.97
C GLY A 50 -8.02 9.20 -5.30
N GLN A 51 -8.22 10.22 -4.48
CA GLN A 51 -9.25 11.23 -4.72
C GLN A 51 -8.94 12.09 -5.96
N VAL A 52 -7.67 12.40 -6.26
CA VAL A 52 -7.28 13.02 -7.54
C VAL A 52 -7.65 12.13 -8.72
N ALA A 53 -7.33 10.83 -8.65
CA ALA A 53 -7.67 9.88 -9.71
C ALA A 53 -9.19 9.77 -9.93
N LYS A 54 -9.96 9.79 -8.84
CA LYS A 54 -11.44 9.81 -8.89
C LYS A 54 -11.99 11.08 -9.54
N GLU A 55 -11.46 12.26 -9.16
CA GLU A 55 -11.82 13.55 -9.77
C GLU A 55 -11.52 13.59 -11.28
N ALA A 56 -10.51 12.83 -11.72
CA ALA A 56 -10.17 12.65 -13.13
C ALA A 56 -10.97 11.53 -13.84
N GLY A 57 -11.95 10.91 -13.17
CA GLY A 57 -12.79 9.86 -13.74
C GLY A 57 -12.13 8.48 -13.81
N ASN A 58 -11.12 8.20 -12.97
CA ASN A 58 -10.39 6.94 -12.93
C ASN A 58 -10.62 6.17 -11.62
N ASP A 59 -11.84 5.67 -11.42
CA ASP A 59 -12.23 4.86 -10.26
C ASP A 59 -11.35 3.61 -10.03
N PRO A 60 -10.88 2.87 -11.06
CA PRO A 60 -9.99 1.74 -10.83
C PRO A 60 -8.67 2.14 -10.16
N MET A 61 -8.12 3.31 -10.51
CA MET A 61 -6.90 3.82 -9.92
C MET A 61 -7.12 4.33 -8.50
N GLU A 62 -8.27 4.93 -8.19
CA GLU A 62 -8.64 5.28 -6.81
C GLU A 62 -8.64 4.03 -5.91
N LYS A 63 -9.34 2.96 -6.31
CA LYS A 63 -9.35 1.68 -5.56
C LYS A 63 -7.97 1.06 -5.44
N ASN A 64 -7.08 1.29 -6.42
CA ASN A 64 -5.70 0.85 -6.34
C ASN A 64 -4.94 1.60 -5.25
N PHE A 65 -5.08 2.91 -5.20
CA PHE A 65 -4.50 3.73 -4.15
C PHE A 65 -5.07 3.43 -2.77
N GLU A 66 -6.36 3.10 -2.65
CA GLU A 66 -6.96 2.65 -1.39
C GLU A 66 -6.29 1.38 -0.86
N ARG A 67 -6.09 0.37 -1.71
CA ARG A 67 -5.35 -0.85 -1.33
C ARG A 67 -3.90 -0.54 -0.97
N ALA A 68 -3.21 0.29 -1.76
CA ALA A 68 -1.85 0.69 -1.44
C ALA A 68 -1.75 1.40 -0.08
N ALA A 69 -2.75 2.23 0.26
CA ALA A 69 -2.80 2.95 1.53
C ALA A 69 -2.97 2.02 2.75
N GLU A 70 -3.64 0.88 2.58
CA GLU A 70 -3.70 -0.17 3.60
C GLU A 70 -2.34 -0.85 3.83
N LEU A 71 -1.50 -0.91 2.80
CA LEU A 71 -0.22 -1.61 2.84
C LEU A 71 0.96 -0.76 3.37
N VAL A 72 0.77 0.53 3.63
CA VAL A 72 1.84 1.43 4.13
C VAL A 72 2.48 0.93 5.42
N ASP A 73 1.68 0.36 6.33
CA ASP A 73 2.14 -0.13 7.63
C ASP A 73 2.54 -1.61 7.59
N VAL A 74 2.39 -2.28 6.46
CA VAL A 74 2.82 -3.66 6.28
C VAL A 74 4.33 -3.68 6.00
N PRO A 75 5.15 -4.44 6.75
CA PRO A 75 6.59 -4.51 6.52
C PRO A 75 6.93 -5.01 5.11
N ASP A 76 8.04 -4.51 4.55
CA ASP A 76 8.47 -4.83 3.17
C ASP A 76 8.65 -6.34 2.95
N GLU A 77 9.18 -7.06 3.95
CA GLU A 77 9.32 -8.54 3.90
C GLU A 77 7.96 -9.26 3.82
N VAL A 78 6.94 -8.72 4.47
CA VAL A 78 5.58 -9.28 4.45
C VAL A 78 4.95 -9.01 3.09
N ILE A 79 5.14 -7.82 2.52
CA ILE A 79 4.72 -7.50 1.15
C ILE A 79 5.33 -8.47 0.14
N LEU A 80 6.64 -8.71 0.21
CA LEU A 80 7.33 -9.65 -0.67
C LEU A 80 6.80 -11.08 -0.50
N LYS A 81 6.60 -11.53 0.74
CA LYS A 81 6.03 -12.86 1.04
C LYS A 81 4.61 -13.01 0.49
N MET A 82 3.78 -11.98 0.62
CA MET A 82 2.42 -11.97 0.07
C MET A 82 2.44 -12.08 -1.45
N TYR A 83 3.24 -11.24 -2.12
CA TYR A 83 3.41 -11.26 -3.57
C TYR A 83 3.83 -12.65 -4.06
N ASP A 84 4.83 -13.25 -3.41
CA ASP A 84 5.32 -14.57 -3.80
C ASP A 84 4.27 -15.67 -3.60
N LYS A 85 3.45 -15.57 -2.56
CA LYS A 85 2.36 -16.52 -2.29
C LYS A 85 1.19 -16.38 -3.28
N LEU A 86 0.99 -15.20 -3.86
CA LEU A 86 -0.04 -14.95 -4.86
C LEU A 86 0.36 -15.39 -6.27
N ARG A 87 1.61 -15.77 -6.52
CA ARG A 87 2.03 -16.28 -7.82
C ARG A 87 1.45 -17.70 -8.06
N PRO A 88 1.23 -18.10 -9.34
CA PRO A 88 0.68 -19.42 -9.65
C PRO A 88 1.48 -20.58 -9.02
N ASN A 89 0.77 -21.58 -8.50
CA ASN A 89 1.32 -22.82 -7.92
C ASN A 89 2.22 -22.61 -6.69
N ARG A 90 2.06 -21.49 -5.96
CA ARG A 90 2.89 -21.18 -4.78
C ARG A 90 2.21 -21.42 -3.44
N SER A 91 0.89 -21.44 -3.42
CA SER A 91 0.11 -21.52 -2.19
C SER A 91 -1.05 -22.50 -2.33
N THR A 92 -1.37 -23.17 -1.23
CA THR A 92 -2.65 -23.83 -1.03
C THR A 92 -3.75 -22.80 -0.74
N LYS A 93 -5.02 -23.20 -0.86
CA LYS A 93 -6.15 -22.34 -0.49
C LYS A 93 -6.07 -21.86 0.96
N LEU A 94 -5.76 -22.75 1.89
CA LEU A 94 -5.65 -22.42 3.32
C LEU A 94 -4.57 -21.36 3.57
N GLU A 95 -3.42 -21.44 2.90
CA GLU A 95 -2.36 -20.43 3.05
C GLU A 95 -2.79 -19.04 2.56
N LEU A 96 -3.60 -18.95 1.51
CA LEU A 96 -4.16 -17.68 1.04
C LEU A 96 -5.22 -17.14 2.00
N VAL A 97 -6.09 -18.00 2.54
CA VAL A 97 -7.10 -17.61 3.54
C VAL A 97 -6.43 -17.11 4.82
N MET A 98 -5.39 -17.79 5.30
CA MET A 98 -4.64 -17.34 6.48
C MET A 98 -3.91 -16.01 6.24
N MET A 99 -3.38 -15.78 5.04
CA MET A 99 -2.79 -14.49 4.68
C MET A 99 -3.84 -13.37 4.66
N ALA A 100 -5.02 -13.63 4.11
CA ALA A 100 -6.12 -12.67 4.13
C ALA A 100 -6.54 -12.34 5.58
N GLN A 101 -6.58 -13.34 6.46
CA GLN A 101 -6.86 -13.14 7.88
C GLN A 101 -5.79 -12.28 8.56
N GLU A 102 -4.50 -12.56 8.30
CA GLU A 102 -3.39 -11.76 8.84
C GLU A 102 -3.49 -10.29 8.39
N LEU A 103 -3.79 -10.05 7.10
CA LEU A 103 -4.02 -8.71 6.57
C LEU A 103 -5.14 -7.98 7.29
N LEU A 104 -6.25 -8.66 7.54
CA LEU A 104 -7.40 -8.09 8.20
C LEU A 104 -7.12 -7.79 9.69
N GLU A 105 -6.62 -8.77 10.43
CA GLU A 105 -6.49 -8.69 11.89
C GLU A 105 -5.29 -7.85 12.34
N LYS A 106 -4.14 -8.02 11.69
CA LYS A 106 -2.88 -7.39 12.13
C LYS A 106 -2.67 -6.02 11.51
N TYR A 107 -3.12 -5.83 10.28
CA TYR A 107 -2.84 -4.62 9.49
C TYR A 107 -4.10 -3.81 9.17
N ASN A 108 -5.30 -4.31 9.52
CA ASN A 108 -6.57 -3.69 9.17
C ASN A 108 -6.71 -3.40 7.66
N ALA A 109 -6.08 -4.24 6.82
CA ALA A 109 -6.02 -4.11 5.38
C ALA A 109 -7.21 -4.84 4.71
N LYS A 110 -8.41 -4.29 4.91
CA LYS A 110 -9.69 -4.92 4.56
C LYS A 110 -9.83 -5.16 3.06
N ASN A 111 -9.48 -4.18 2.23
CA ASN A 111 -9.59 -4.29 0.78
C ASN A 111 -8.55 -5.28 0.23
N CYS A 112 -7.33 -5.28 0.80
CA CYS A 112 -6.30 -6.25 0.43
C CYS A 112 -6.67 -7.68 0.85
N ALA A 113 -7.18 -7.87 2.08
CA ALA A 113 -7.66 -9.16 2.56
C ALA A 113 -8.77 -9.72 1.66
N LYS A 114 -9.75 -8.87 1.30
CA LYS A 114 -10.81 -9.25 0.36
C LYS A 114 -10.25 -9.69 -1.00
N LEU A 115 -9.31 -8.95 -1.56
CA LEU A 115 -8.68 -9.29 -2.84
C LEU A 115 -7.94 -10.65 -2.78
N VAL A 116 -7.28 -10.95 -1.67
CA VAL A 116 -6.61 -12.26 -1.46
C VAL A 116 -7.64 -13.39 -1.35
N MET A 117 -8.77 -13.16 -0.68
CA MET A 117 -9.86 -14.15 -0.62
C MET A 117 -10.46 -14.43 -2.01
N GLU A 118 -10.70 -13.39 -2.80
CA GLU A 118 -11.16 -13.52 -4.19
C GLU A 118 -10.14 -14.31 -5.03
N ALA A 119 -8.84 -14.05 -4.85
CA ALA A 119 -7.78 -14.81 -5.52
C ALA A 119 -7.81 -16.30 -5.12
N ALA A 120 -8.01 -16.62 -3.84
CA ALA A 120 -8.10 -18.00 -3.37
C ALA A 120 -9.24 -18.78 -4.06
N GLU A 121 -10.41 -18.17 -4.22
CA GLU A 121 -11.53 -18.77 -4.95
C GLU A 121 -11.26 -18.95 -6.44
N VAL A 122 -10.67 -17.94 -7.08
CA VAL A 122 -10.33 -17.99 -8.52
C VAL A 122 -9.26 -19.04 -8.77
N TYR A 123 -8.27 -19.15 -7.89
CA TYR A 123 -7.14 -20.04 -8.08
C TYR A 123 -7.55 -21.52 -7.96
N GLU A 124 -8.48 -21.81 -7.05
CA GLU A 124 -9.11 -23.13 -6.92
C GLU A 124 -9.87 -23.49 -8.21
N LYS A 125 -10.72 -22.59 -8.71
CA LYS A 125 -11.49 -22.79 -9.94
C LYS A 125 -10.61 -22.97 -11.17
N ARG A 126 -9.44 -22.32 -11.20
CA ARG A 126 -8.51 -22.34 -12.34
C ARG A 126 -7.41 -23.40 -12.23
N GLY A 127 -7.34 -24.15 -11.13
CA GLY A 127 -6.34 -25.19 -10.92
C GLY A 127 -4.89 -24.65 -10.85
N ILE A 128 -4.70 -23.45 -10.28
CA ILE A 128 -3.38 -22.81 -10.13
C ILE A 128 -2.93 -22.65 -8.66
N LEU A 129 -3.57 -23.40 -7.76
CA LEU A 129 -3.07 -23.63 -6.41
C LEU A 129 -1.95 -24.67 -6.44
N ARG A 130 -1.09 -24.67 -5.43
CA ARG A 130 -0.12 -25.75 -5.20
C ARG A 130 -0.83 -26.97 -4.62
#